data_AF-A0A7V0TZN7-F1
#
_entry.id   AF-A0A7V0TZN7-F1
#
_cell.length_a   1.000
_cell.length_b   1.000
_cell.length_c   1.000
_cell.angle_alpha   90.00
_cell.angle_beta   90.00
_cell.angle_gamma   90.00
#
_symmetry.space_group_name_H-M   'P 1'
#
loop_
_entity.id
_entity.type
_entity.pdbx_description
1 polymer ?
#
loop_
_entity_poly.entity_id
_entity_poly.type
_entity_poly.pdbx_seq_one_letter_code
_entity_poly.pdbx_strand_id
1 'polypeptide(L)'
;MIKPYKIDYDQKIIQHVDSILGLEFASPVSPQIDPDLFAIEDYYQKTGGNFWIALDKDQVIGTIALINIGQNRGLLKRMYVQKEYRGKGVAQELLQTLLEFAQKNSFGVI
;
A
#
# COMPACT_ATOMS: atom_id res chain seq x y z
N MET A 1 -4.61 -11.10 7.17
CA MET A 1 -3.66 -10.50 8.14
C MET A 1 -2.89 -9.36 7.49
N ILE A 2 -2.59 -8.28 8.21
CA ILE A 2 -1.80 -7.15 7.69
C ILE A 2 -0.31 -7.34 8.02
N LYS A 3 0.59 -7.05 7.08
CA LYS A 3 2.05 -7.07 7.29
C LYS A 3 2.71 -5.85 6.65
N PRO A 4 3.82 -5.33 7.22
CA PRO A 4 4.66 -4.37 6.50
C PRO A 4 5.28 -5.04 5.27
N TYR A 5 5.54 -4.24 4.25
CA TYR A 5 6.22 -4.64 3.03
C TYR A 5 7.60 -5.25 3.31
N LYS A 6 7.96 -6.21 2.46
CA LYS A 6 9.28 -6.82 2.30
C LYS A 6 9.49 -7.12 0.81
N ILE A 7 10.74 -7.16 0.37
CA ILE A 7 11.12 -7.35 -1.05
C ILE A 7 10.52 -8.61 -1.69
N ASP A 8 10.34 -9.68 -0.92
CA ASP A 8 9.72 -10.93 -1.39
C ASP A 8 8.26 -10.76 -1.89
N TYR A 9 7.63 -9.62 -1.61
CA TYR A 9 6.27 -9.32 -2.06
C TYR A 9 6.20 -8.50 -3.35
N ASP A 10 7.31 -8.03 -3.93
CA ASP A 10 7.33 -7.12 -5.10
C ASP A 10 6.42 -7.60 -6.23
N GLN A 11 6.66 -8.83 -6.72
CA GLN A 11 5.89 -9.39 -7.83
C GLN A 11 4.40 -9.53 -7.48
N LYS A 12 4.09 -9.93 -6.24
CA LYS A 12 2.71 -10.11 -5.78
C LYS A 12 1.98 -8.78 -5.65
N ILE A 13 2.66 -7.72 -5.22
CA ILE A 13 2.11 -6.37 -5.12
C ILE A 13 1.86 -5.80 -6.51
N ILE A 14 2.82 -5.91 -7.44
CA ILE A 14 2.65 -5.44 -8.81
C ILE A 14 1.47 -6.18 -9.47
N GLN A 15 1.41 -7.50 -9.38
CA GLN A 15 0.29 -8.29 -9.90
C GLN A 15 -1.06 -7.87 -9.29
N HIS A 16 -1.11 -7.68 -7.97
CA HIS A 16 -2.32 -7.22 -7.28
C HIS A 16 -2.76 -5.84 -7.77
N VAL A 17 -1.86 -4.85 -7.81
CA VAL A 17 -2.20 -3.49 -8.24
C VAL A 17 -2.56 -3.46 -9.72
N ASP A 18 -1.86 -4.20 -10.58
CA ASP A 18 -2.16 -4.29 -12.01
C ASP A 18 -3.50 -4.98 -12.28
N SER A 19 -3.85 -6.01 -11.49
CA SER A 19 -5.18 -6.65 -11.59
C SER A 19 -6.33 -5.67 -11.35
N ILE A 20 -6.07 -4.57 -10.64
CA ILE A 20 -7.05 -3.51 -10.36
C ILE A 20 -6.89 -2.40 -11.40
N LEU A 21 -5.73 -1.73 -11.47
CA LEU A 21 -5.54 -0.57 -12.35
C LEU A 21 -5.57 -0.96 -13.83
N GLY A 22 -4.88 -2.04 -14.21
CA GLY A 22 -4.82 -2.52 -15.59
C GLY A 22 -6.15 -3.10 -16.06
N LEU A 23 -6.77 -3.99 -15.29
CA LEU A 23 -7.97 -4.71 -15.73
C LEU A 23 -9.28 -3.96 -15.45
N GLU A 24 -9.41 -3.27 -14.31
CA GLU A 24 -10.64 -2.55 -13.97
C GLU A 24 -10.67 -1.12 -14.53
N PHE A 25 -9.51 -0.49 -14.71
CA PHE A 25 -9.40 0.92 -15.12
C PHE A 25 -8.62 1.17 -16.41
N ALA A 26 -8.21 0.11 -17.14
CA ALA A 26 -7.42 0.21 -18.37
C ALA A 26 -6.13 1.04 -18.22
N SER A 27 -5.50 0.97 -17.06
CA SER A 27 -4.26 1.68 -16.70
C SER A 27 -3.21 0.69 -16.18
N PRO A 28 -2.49 0.00 -17.08
CA PRO A 28 -1.52 -1.01 -16.67
C PRO A 28 -0.38 -0.43 -15.84
N VAL A 29 0.06 -1.17 -14.82
CA VAL A 29 1.18 -0.77 -13.98
C VAL A 29 2.47 -0.82 -14.80
N SER A 30 3.25 0.26 -14.73
CA SER A 30 4.55 0.31 -15.40
C SER A 30 5.57 1.12 -14.61
N PRO A 31 6.89 0.88 -14.76
CA PRO A 31 7.91 1.67 -14.08
C PRO A 31 7.85 3.17 -14.40
N GLN A 32 7.30 3.55 -15.56
CA GLN A 32 7.21 4.96 -15.97
C GLN A 32 6.04 5.69 -15.28
N ILE A 33 4.94 4.98 -15.01
CA ILE A 33 3.73 5.54 -14.42
C ILE A 33 3.72 5.36 -12.89
N ASP A 34 4.20 4.22 -12.42
CA ASP A 34 4.17 3.78 -11.03
C ASP A 34 5.58 3.44 -10.49
N PRO A 35 6.58 4.32 -10.64
CA PRO A 35 7.97 4.03 -10.27
C PRO A 35 8.12 3.61 -8.80
N ASP A 36 7.26 4.11 -7.92
CA ASP A 36 7.24 3.78 -6.50
C ASP A 36 6.91 2.31 -6.20
N LEU A 37 6.15 1.63 -7.06
CA LEU A 37 5.87 0.19 -6.90
C LEU A 37 7.07 -0.71 -7.26
N PHE A 38 8.07 -0.16 -7.95
CA PHE A 38 9.31 -0.86 -8.32
C PHE A 38 10.48 -0.51 -7.39
N ALA A 39 10.25 0.32 -6.37
CA ALA A 39 11.25 0.76 -5.40
C ALA A 39 10.60 1.07 -4.04
N ILE A 40 9.72 0.19 -3.56
CA ILE A 40 8.85 0.44 -2.40
C ILE A 40 9.66 0.78 -1.14
N GLU A 41 10.73 0.04 -0.85
CA GLU A 41 11.57 0.30 0.32
C GLU A 41 12.16 1.72 0.30
N ASP A 42 12.72 2.12 -0.84
CA ASP A 42 13.37 3.43 -1.01
C ASP A 42 12.36 4.58 -1.01
N TYR A 43 11.20 4.40 -1.66
CA TYR A 43 10.18 5.44 -1.75
C TYR A 43 9.41 5.67 -0.45
N TYR A 44 9.08 4.58 0.27
CA TYR A 44 8.17 4.65 1.42
C TYR A 44 8.89 4.43 2.75
N GLN A 45 9.68 3.37 2.90
CA GLN A 45 10.22 2.97 4.21
C GLN A 45 11.44 3.80 4.62
N LYS A 46 12.40 4.01 3.72
CA LYS A 46 13.62 4.78 4.01
C LYS A 46 13.37 6.28 4.16
N THR A 47 12.24 6.79 3.67
CA THR A 47 11.82 8.19 3.81
C THR A 47 11.03 8.46 5.10
N GLY A 48 10.85 7.44 5.96
CA GLY A 48 10.12 7.53 7.23
C GLY A 48 8.61 7.28 7.12
N GLY A 49 8.13 6.93 5.93
CA GLY A 49 6.80 6.37 5.73
C GLY A 49 6.78 4.85 5.90
N ASN A 50 5.78 4.19 5.31
CA ASN A 50 5.74 2.73 5.23
C ASN A 50 4.76 2.26 4.14
N PHE A 51 4.81 0.97 3.84
CA PHE A 51 3.90 0.29 2.94
C PHE A 51 3.42 -1.00 3.61
N TRP A 52 2.13 -1.29 3.55
CA TRP A 52 1.54 -2.51 4.12
C TRP A 52 0.74 -3.27 3.08
N ILE A 53 0.68 -4.58 3.31
CA ILE A 53 -0.11 -5.52 2.53
C ILE A 53 -1.11 -6.23 3.44
N ALA A 54 -2.30 -6.49 2.90
CA ALA A 54 -3.24 -7.45 3.45
C ALA A 54 -3.02 -8.79 2.74
N LEU A 55 -2.86 -9.85 3.52
CA LEU A 55 -2.67 -11.22 3.05
C LEU A 55 -3.87 -12.09 3.43
N ASP A 56 -4.38 -12.86 2.47
CA ASP A 56 -5.10 -14.10 2.73
C ASP A 56 -4.21 -15.26 2.28
N LYS A 57 -3.80 -16.10 3.23
CA LYS A 57 -2.72 -17.09 3.06
C LYS A 57 -1.46 -16.41 2.50
N ASP A 58 -1.05 -16.77 1.27
CA ASP A 58 0.13 -16.23 0.58
C ASP A 58 -0.21 -15.23 -0.53
N GLN A 59 -1.49 -14.86 -0.67
CA GLN A 59 -1.97 -13.93 -1.69
C GLN A 59 -2.11 -12.53 -1.12
N VAL A 60 -1.58 -11.53 -1.82
CA VAL A 60 -1.83 -10.11 -1.54
C VAL A 60 -3.25 -9.79 -2.00
N ILE A 61 -4.12 -9.45 -1.04
CA ILE A 61 -5.53 -9.10 -1.29
C ILE A 61 -5.81 -7.60 -1.13
N GLY A 62 -4.84 -6.86 -0.60
CA GLY A 62 -4.93 -5.41 -0.46
C GLY A 62 -3.60 -4.76 -0.13
N THR A 63 -3.52 -3.46 -0.36
CA THR A 63 -2.33 -2.63 -0.11
C THR A 63 -2.74 -1.28 0.47
N ILE A 64 -1.83 -0.66 1.21
CA ILE A 64 -1.91 0.75 1.62
C ILE A 64 -0.50 1.27 1.89
N ALA A 65 -0.26 2.56 1.64
CA ALA A 65 1.03 3.18 1.89
C ALA A 65 0.87 4.56 2.53
N LEU A 66 1.87 4.94 3.32
CA LEU A 66 2.03 6.28 3.87
C LEU A 66 3.35 6.84 3.37
N ILE A 67 3.31 8.00 2.69
CA ILE A 67 4.50 8.78 2.34
C ILE A 67 4.68 9.86 3.40
N ASN A 68 5.85 9.92 4.02
CA ASN A 68 6.22 11.07 4.83
C ASN A 68 6.54 12.26 3.92
N ILE A 69 5.77 13.34 4.02
CA ILE A 69 5.94 14.57 3.23
C ILE A 69 6.56 15.71 4.06
N GLY A 70 7.07 15.39 5.25
CA GLY A 70 7.64 16.35 6.19
C GLY A 70 6.58 17.09 7.02
N GLN A 71 7.06 17.95 7.93
CA GLN A 71 6.21 18.75 8.82
C GLN A 71 5.18 17.91 9.60
N ASN A 72 5.57 16.71 10.03
CA ASN A 72 4.69 15.78 10.73
C ASN A 72 3.43 15.42 9.93
N ARG A 73 3.53 15.30 8.60
CA ARG A 73 2.41 14.90 7.73
C ARG A 73 2.74 13.65 6.93
N GLY A 74 1.77 12.74 6.89
CA GLY A 74 1.80 11.54 6.07
C GLY A 74 0.71 11.60 4.99
N LEU A 75 1.06 11.36 3.73
CA LEU A 75 0.10 11.25 2.63
C LEU A 75 -0.28 9.77 2.43
N LEU A 76 -1.57 9.47 2.45
CA LEU A 76 -2.07 8.13 2.13
C LEU A 76 -1.98 7.87 0.61
N LYS A 77 -1.38 6.74 0.21
CA LYS A 77 -1.35 6.27 -1.19
C LYS A 77 -1.60 4.78 -1.28
N ARG A 78 -1.77 4.30 -2.53
CA ARG A 78 -1.81 2.88 -2.91
C ARG A 78 -2.83 2.04 -2.12
N MET A 79 -3.96 2.65 -1.77
CA MET A 79 -5.08 2.00 -1.09
C MET A 79 -5.92 1.20 -2.09
N TYR A 80 -5.65 -0.10 -2.20
CA TYR A 80 -6.33 -0.98 -3.15
C TYR A 80 -6.73 -2.28 -2.48
N VAL A 81 -7.93 -2.79 -2.80
CA VAL A 81 -8.44 -4.08 -2.29
C VAL A 81 -9.04 -4.86 -3.44
N GLN A 82 -8.71 -6.15 -3.52
CA GLN A 82 -9.28 -7.07 -4.52
C GLN A 82 -10.80 -7.07 -4.44
N LYS A 83 -11.46 -7.15 -5.60
CA LYS A 83 -12.91 -7.00 -5.74
C LYS A 83 -13.69 -7.95 -4.82
N GLU A 84 -13.24 -9.19 -4.71
CA GLU A 84 -13.84 -10.26 -3.91
C GLU A 84 -13.75 -10.02 -2.40
N TYR A 85 -12.87 -9.10 -1.97
CA TYR A 85 -12.63 -8.76 -0.57
C TYR A 85 -13.16 -7.37 -0.18
N ARG A 86 -13.75 -6.63 -1.14
CA ARG A 86 -14.41 -5.34 -0.87
C ARG A 86 -15.64 -5.54 -0.01
N GLY A 87 -15.91 -4.60 0.90
CA GLY A 87 -17.03 -4.68 1.83
C GLY A 87 -16.85 -5.68 2.99
N LYS A 88 -15.68 -6.34 3.10
CA LYS A 88 -15.40 -7.36 4.12
C LYS A 88 -14.49 -6.89 5.27
N GLY A 89 -14.19 -5.59 5.38
CA GLY A 89 -13.35 -5.06 6.46
C GLY A 89 -11.86 -4.88 6.11
N VAL A 90 -11.38 -5.40 4.98
CA VAL A 90 -9.94 -5.38 4.62
C VAL A 90 -9.38 -3.95 4.52
N ALA A 91 -10.14 -3.05 3.87
CA ALA A 91 -9.75 -1.65 3.76
C ALA A 91 -9.68 -0.97 5.15
N GLN A 92 -10.60 -1.31 6.04
CA GLN A 92 -10.65 -0.77 7.39
C GLN A 92 -9.44 -1.21 8.21
N GLU A 93 -9.06 -2.49 8.15
CA GLU A 93 -7.87 -3.02 8.83
C GLU A 93 -6.57 -2.38 8.31
N LEU A 94 -6.46 -2.20 6.99
CA LEU A 94 -5.33 -1.51 6.37
C LEU A 94 -5.24 -0.05 6.83
N LEU A 95 -6.36 0.67 6.80
CA LEU A 95 -6.41 2.06 7.24
C LEU A 95 -6.08 2.19 8.73
N GLN A 96 -6.62 1.32 9.58
CA GLN A 96 -6.30 1.30 11.00
C GLN A 96 -4.81 1.10 11.25
N THR A 97 -4.18 0.15 10.55
CA THR A 97 -2.73 -0.09 10.64
C THR A 97 -1.92 1.17 10.27
N LEU A 98 -2.32 1.86 9.20
CA LEU A 98 -1.68 3.11 8.78
C LEU A 98 -1.86 4.23 9.81
N LEU A 99 -3.06 4.38 10.38
CA LEU A 99 -3.36 5.41 11.38
C LEU A 99 -2.62 5.17 12.69
N GLU A 100 -2.50 3.91 13.13
CA GLU A 100 -1.70 3.54 14.31
C GLU A 100 -0.21 3.84 14.09
N PHE A 101 0.32 3.55 12.90
CA PHE A 101 1.68 3.94 12.54
C PHE A 101 1.84 5.47 12.52
N ALA A 102 0.89 6.18 11.93
CA ALA A 102 0.91 7.64 11.88
C ALA A 102 0.92 8.25 13.28
N GLN A 103 0.02 7.80 14.16
CA GLN A 103 -0.05 8.23 15.55
C GLN A 103 1.27 7.98 16.29
N LYS A 104 1.83 6.77 16.16
CA LYS A 104 3.10 6.41 16.82
C LYS A 104 4.27 7.29 16.36
N ASN A 105 4.25 7.75 15.11
CA ASN A 105 5.28 8.61 14.53
C ASN A 105 4.88 10.09 14.51
N SER A 106 3.82 10.48 15.22
CA SER A 106 3.31 11.86 15.28
C SER A 106 2.96 12.48 13.92
N PHE A 107 2.52 11.68 12.96
CA PHE A 107 2.01 12.17 11.68
C PHE A 107 0.52 12.53 11.77
N GLY A 108 0.16 13.71 11.27
CA GLY A 108 -1.19 13.97 10.75
C GLY A 108 -1.33 13.36 9.37
N VAL A 109 -2.37 12.54 9.15
CA VAL A 109 -2.62 11.89 7.85
C VAL A 109 -3.50 12.79 7.00
N ILE A 110 -3.08 13.01 5.75
CA ILE A 110 -3.80 13.78 4.72
C ILE A 110 -4.07 12.95 3.47
#